data_AF-A0AA40AC68-F1
#
_entry.id   AF-A0AA40AC68-F1
#
_cell.length_a   1.000
_cell.length_b   1.000
_cell.length_c   1.000
_cell.angle_alpha   90.00
_cell.angle_beta   90.00
_cell.angle_gamma   90.00
#
_symmetry.space_group_name_H-M   'P 1'
#
loop_
_entity.id
_entity.type
_entity.pdbx_description
1 polymer ?
#
loop_
_entity_poly.entity_id
_entity_poly.type
_entity_poly.pdbx_seq_one_letter_code
_entity_poly.pdbx_strand_id
1 'polypeptide(L)'
;MSRLSPALKGLINAPFARPGQAPAPPRIRDIYQSIAHEARTRLYGERSWLTLSAAATFTLNSPASLGILHQAASASASGGSSGGPTTPLAVAELIREIGLKCISFNGIPRTINCLGAFRADLASQPWAGQLETRPSRTTTPDNIAAVHRRGRDLWHSVYTPLDEKLEARLAESHPDLPVHILGSHYGPLLSDPPQEAKGGLAAVGRNLTSVVAIACLRAQTGVGPQVLSHVFGLRKAIEQGVHRDEFEAAEADAIERLASDEGCQWILTSVDRISEAIGASFGQPLKSDNAQARESKL
;
A
#
# COMPACT_ATOMS: atom_id res chain seq x y z
N MET A 1 -10.69 -23.29 27.60
CA MET A 1 -9.94 -22.07 27.22
C MET A 1 -8.90 -21.78 28.28
N SER A 2 -7.63 -21.69 27.90
CA SER A 2 -6.57 -21.27 28.82
C SER A 2 -6.78 -19.80 29.20
N ARG A 3 -6.73 -19.47 30.49
CA ARG A 3 -6.79 -18.07 30.96
C ARG A 3 -5.36 -17.53 31.09
N LEU A 4 -5.08 -16.39 30.46
CA LEU A 4 -3.79 -15.70 30.62
C LEU A 4 -3.68 -15.10 32.02
N SER A 5 -2.50 -15.21 32.63
CA SER A 5 -2.21 -14.58 33.92
C SER A 5 -2.23 -13.03 33.78
N PRO A 6 -2.54 -12.29 34.87
CA PRO A 6 -2.49 -10.83 34.85
C PRO A 6 -1.12 -10.28 34.44
N ALA A 7 -0.02 -10.92 34.88
CA ALA A 7 1.34 -10.53 34.52
C ALA A 7 1.58 -10.62 33.00
N LEU A 8 1.15 -11.71 32.37
CA LEU A 8 1.28 -11.88 30.92
C LEU A 8 0.42 -10.85 30.16
N LYS A 9 -0.81 -10.60 30.61
CA LYS A 9 -1.65 -9.53 30.03
C LYS A 9 -1.00 -8.15 30.17
N GLY A 10 -0.36 -7.87 31.30
CA GLY A 10 0.38 -6.63 31.55
C GLY A 10 1.55 -6.46 30.58
N LEU A 11 2.33 -7.51 30.33
CA LEU A 11 3.45 -7.46 29.39
C LEU A 11 2.99 -7.27 27.93
N ILE A 12 1.94 -7.97 27.49
CA ILE A 12 1.39 -7.81 26.13
C ILE A 12 0.93 -6.36 25.91
N ASN A 13 0.34 -5.74 26.92
CA ASN A 13 -0.21 -4.38 26.82
C ASN A 13 0.76 -3.29 27.32
N ALA A 14 2.04 -3.62 27.51
CA ALA A 14 2.99 -2.68 28.06
C ALA A 14 3.16 -1.46 27.12
N PRO A 15 3.20 -0.21 27.65
CA PRO A 15 3.25 0.99 26.81
C PRO A 15 4.43 1.02 25.82
N PHE A 16 5.61 0.54 26.23
CA PHE A 16 6.80 0.48 25.37
C PHE A 16 6.64 -0.49 24.19
N ALA A 17 5.79 -1.52 24.32
CA ALA A 17 5.51 -2.48 23.26
C ALA A 17 4.57 -1.91 22.19
N ARG A 18 3.92 -0.76 22.46
CA ARG A 18 2.98 -0.08 21.57
C ARG A 18 1.97 -1.07 20.96
N PRO A 19 1.16 -1.75 21.80
CA PRO A 19 0.31 -2.86 21.37
C PRO A 19 -0.84 -2.43 20.45
N GLY A 20 -1.18 -1.13 20.44
CA GLY A 20 -2.31 -0.58 19.72
C GLY A 20 -1.98 -0.09 18.30
N GLN A 21 -3.04 0.31 17.62
CA GLN A 21 -2.96 1.05 16.36
C GLN A 21 -2.50 2.50 16.61
N ALA A 22 -1.83 3.09 15.63
CA ALA A 22 -1.46 4.50 15.70
C ALA A 22 -2.72 5.37 15.55
N PRO A 23 -2.98 6.33 16.45
CA PRO A 23 -4.09 7.25 16.27
C PRO A 23 -3.88 8.14 15.03
N ALA A 24 -4.97 8.69 14.49
CA ALA A 24 -4.86 9.70 13.44
C ALA A 24 -4.36 11.02 14.04
N PRO A 25 -3.25 11.60 13.54
CA PRO A 25 -2.80 12.92 14.00
C PRO A 25 -3.80 14.01 13.59
N PRO A 26 -4.00 15.06 14.39
CA PRO A 26 -4.93 16.15 14.05
C PRO A 26 -4.68 16.80 12.68
N ARG A 27 -3.41 16.89 12.27
CA ARG A 27 -2.96 17.54 11.02
C ARG A 27 -2.87 16.60 9.82
N ILE A 28 -3.27 15.33 9.95
CA ILE A 28 -3.06 14.35 8.89
C ILE A 28 -3.84 14.68 7.61
N ARG A 29 -5.03 15.29 7.75
CA ARG A 29 -5.82 15.78 6.61
C ARG A 29 -5.04 16.82 5.80
N ASP A 30 -4.47 17.82 6.48
CA ASP A 30 -3.71 18.90 5.84
C ASP A 30 -2.48 18.35 5.11
N ILE A 31 -1.82 17.34 5.69
CA ILE A 31 -0.67 16.68 5.07
C ILE A 31 -1.09 15.97 3.78
N TYR A 32 -2.15 15.16 3.81
CA TYR A 32 -2.65 14.51 2.59
C TYR A 32 -3.10 15.52 1.53
N GLN A 33 -3.79 16.60 1.93
CA GLN A 33 -4.22 17.65 1.00
C GLN A 33 -3.04 18.42 0.39
N SER A 34 -1.99 18.69 1.17
CA SER A 34 -0.74 19.28 0.66
C SER A 34 -0.06 18.37 -0.35
N ILE A 35 0.06 17.07 -0.03
CA ILE A 35 0.65 16.08 -0.94
C ILE A 35 -0.19 15.97 -2.24
N ALA A 36 -1.52 15.92 -2.14
CA ALA A 36 -2.41 15.92 -3.30
C ALA A 36 -2.30 17.21 -4.12
N HIS A 37 -2.14 18.37 -3.48
CA HIS A 37 -1.92 19.64 -4.17
C HIS A 37 -0.57 19.65 -4.90
N GLU A 38 0.51 19.19 -4.27
CA GLU A 38 1.83 19.06 -4.88
C GLU A 38 1.82 18.09 -6.07
N ALA A 39 1.12 16.96 -5.94
CA ALA A 39 0.99 16.00 -7.03
C ALA A 39 0.28 16.61 -8.25
N ARG A 40 -0.73 17.46 -8.03
CA ARG A 40 -1.40 18.20 -9.11
C ARG A 40 -0.51 19.27 -9.73
N THR A 41 0.16 20.09 -8.93
CA THR A 41 1.00 21.18 -9.45
C THR A 41 2.24 20.67 -10.17
N ARG A 42 2.78 19.53 -9.73
CA ARG A 42 3.95 18.87 -10.36
C ARG A 42 3.58 17.84 -11.42
N LEU A 43 2.28 17.61 -11.64
CA LEU A 43 1.75 16.65 -12.63
C LEU A 43 2.27 15.22 -12.39
N TYR A 44 2.23 14.75 -11.14
CA TYR A 44 2.65 13.40 -10.74
C TYR A 44 1.51 12.37 -10.72
N GLY A 45 0.29 12.80 -11.05
CA GLY A 45 -0.87 11.93 -11.18
C GLY A 45 -1.63 11.71 -9.86
N GLU A 46 -2.95 11.59 -9.97
CA GLU A 46 -3.84 11.43 -8.81
C GLU A 46 -3.64 10.08 -8.11
N ARG A 47 -3.48 9.00 -8.89
CA ARG A 47 -3.29 7.65 -8.31
C ARG A 47 -1.96 7.51 -7.59
N SER A 48 -0.92 8.25 -7.99
CA SER A 48 0.41 8.20 -7.38
C SER A 48 0.41 8.69 -5.94
N TRP A 49 -0.18 9.86 -5.68
CA TRP A 49 -0.20 10.45 -4.34
C TRP A 49 -1.10 9.64 -3.40
N LEU A 50 -2.23 9.13 -3.91
CA LEU A 50 -3.09 8.24 -3.13
C LEU A 50 -2.36 6.94 -2.79
N THR A 51 -1.64 6.36 -3.76
CA THR A 51 -0.85 5.13 -3.59
C THR A 51 0.20 5.28 -2.50
N LEU A 52 1.08 6.28 -2.60
CA LEU A 52 2.13 6.48 -1.60
C LEU A 52 1.55 6.79 -0.21
N SER A 53 0.47 7.58 -0.16
CA SER A 53 -0.15 8.00 1.10
C SER A 53 -0.80 6.82 1.81
N ALA A 54 -1.54 5.99 1.08
CA ALA A 54 -2.16 4.79 1.62
C ALA A 54 -1.10 3.80 2.09
N ALA A 55 -0.11 3.48 1.25
CA ALA A 55 0.95 2.52 1.58
C ALA A 55 1.74 2.91 2.84
N ALA A 56 2.13 4.18 2.98
CA ALA A 56 2.77 4.69 4.19
C ALA A 56 1.86 4.54 5.42
N THR A 57 0.58 4.88 5.28
CA THR A 57 -0.41 4.83 6.38
C THR A 57 -0.69 3.41 6.86
N PHE A 58 -0.78 2.45 5.93
CA PHE A 58 -0.85 1.01 6.24
C PHE A 58 0.38 0.55 7.03
N THR A 59 1.59 0.91 6.57
CA THR A 59 2.84 0.54 7.26
C THR A 59 2.93 1.13 8.66
N LEU A 60 2.43 2.34 8.87
CA LEU A 60 2.44 2.99 10.17
C LEU A 60 1.29 2.51 11.09
N ASN A 61 0.44 1.58 10.62
CA ASN A 61 -0.67 0.98 11.36
C ASN A 61 -1.65 2.04 11.90
N SER A 62 -2.03 3.02 11.06
CA SER A 62 -2.93 4.13 11.42
C SER A 62 -4.28 4.08 10.68
N PRO A 63 -5.21 3.19 11.07
CA PRO A 63 -6.46 2.98 10.36
C PRO A 63 -7.38 4.22 10.29
N ALA A 64 -7.48 4.99 11.37
CA ALA A 64 -8.30 6.20 11.37
C ALA A 64 -7.82 7.24 10.33
N SER A 65 -6.51 7.25 10.04
CA SER A 65 -5.95 8.11 9.00
C SER A 65 -6.37 7.67 7.59
N LEU A 66 -6.65 6.38 7.35
CA LEU A 66 -7.13 5.89 6.05
C LEU A 66 -8.54 6.40 5.72
N GLY A 67 -9.42 6.52 6.71
CA GLY A 67 -10.74 7.15 6.52
C GLY A 67 -10.60 8.62 6.10
N ILE A 68 -9.68 9.35 6.74
CA ILE A 68 -9.38 10.75 6.39
C ILE A 68 -8.77 10.86 4.98
N LEU A 69 -7.87 9.94 4.63
CA LEU A 69 -7.27 9.86 3.29
C LEU A 69 -8.33 9.62 2.21
N HIS A 70 -9.23 8.66 2.43
CA HIS A 70 -10.33 8.36 1.51
C HIS A 70 -11.23 9.57 1.29
N GLN A 71 -11.59 10.29 2.35
CA GLN A 71 -12.37 11.52 2.25
C GLN A 71 -11.64 12.61 1.46
N ALA A 72 -10.34 12.81 1.71
CA ALA A 72 -9.53 13.79 1.00
C ALA A 72 -9.42 13.47 -0.51
N ALA A 73 -9.18 12.20 -0.86
CA ALA A 73 -9.12 11.76 -2.25
C ALA A 73 -10.48 11.86 -2.95
N SER A 74 -11.57 11.48 -2.28
CA SER A 74 -12.92 11.54 -2.82
C SER A 74 -13.39 12.98 -3.07
N ALA A 75 -12.99 13.93 -2.23
CA ALA A 75 -13.30 15.35 -2.42
C ALA A 75 -12.56 15.93 -3.65
N SER A 76 -11.30 15.56 -3.86
CA SER A 76 -10.50 16.00 -5.02
C SER A 76 -11.06 15.49 -6.35
N ALA A 77 -11.64 14.29 -6.38
CA ALA A 77 -12.25 13.71 -7.58
C ALA A 77 -13.51 14.43 -8.08
N SER A 78 -14.10 15.29 -7.24
CA SER A 78 -15.34 16.02 -7.55
C SER A 78 -15.12 17.35 -8.29
N GLY A 79 -13.86 17.75 -8.52
CA GLY A 79 -13.50 19.12 -8.95
C GLY A 79 -12.56 19.27 -10.15
N GLY A 80 -12.27 18.21 -10.92
CA GLY A 80 -11.28 18.28 -12.02
C GLY A 80 -11.67 17.49 -13.28
N SER A 81 -11.58 18.15 -14.43
CA SER A 81 -11.85 17.63 -15.77
C SER A 81 -10.57 17.25 -16.50
N SER A 82 -9.88 16.19 -16.07
CA SER A 82 -8.89 15.48 -16.90
C SER A 82 -8.46 14.17 -16.23
N GLY A 83 -8.91 13.02 -16.76
CA GLY A 83 -8.47 11.69 -16.33
C GLY A 83 -9.44 10.94 -15.39
N GLY A 84 -10.74 10.92 -15.71
CA GLY A 84 -11.77 10.07 -15.07
C GLY A 84 -12.12 10.41 -13.61
N PRO A 85 -13.39 10.64 -13.24
CA PRO A 85 -13.76 10.81 -11.85
C PRO A 85 -13.61 9.48 -11.11
N THR A 86 -12.56 9.32 -10.31
CA THR A 86 -12.45 8.19 -9.38
C THR A 86 -13.55 8.36 -8.33
N THR A 87 -14.65 7.63 -8.50
CA THR A 87 -15.78 7.68 -7.56
C THR A 87 -15.28 7.32 -6.14
N PRO A 88 -15.96 7.76 -5.07
CA PRO A 88 -15.59 7.36 -3.71
C PRO A 88 -15.47 5.83 -3.54
N LEU A 89 -16.28 5.05 -4.26
CA LEU A 89 -16.17 3.59 -4.33
C LEU A 89 -14.84 3.15 -4.98
N ALA A 90 -14.48 3.71 -6.14
CA ALA A 90 -13.23 3.37 -6.82
C ALA A 90 -11.98 3.75 -6.00
N VAL A 91 -12.03 4.89 -5.29
CA VAL A 91 -10.98 5.30 -4.33
C VAL A 91 -10.86 4.27 -3.21
N ALA A 92 -11.98 3.80 -2.66
CA ALA A 92 -11.98 2.80 -1.61
C ALA A 92 -11.41 1.45 -2.08
N GLU A 93 -11.77 0.97 -3.27
CA GLU A 93 -11.20 -0.27 -3.83
C GLU A 93 -9.71 -0.13 -4.13
N LEU A 94 -9.26 1.03 -4.59
CA LEU A 94 -7.83 1.28 -4.78
C LEU A 94 -7.08 1.26 -3.44
N ILE A 95 -7.57 1.93 -2.40
CA ILE A 95 -6.97 1.88 -1.06
C ILE A 95 -6.94 0.44 -0.52
N ARG A 96 -8.00 -0.34 -0.72
CA ARG A 96 -8.08 -1.76 -0.31
C ARG A 96 -7.03 -2.61 -1.01
N GLU A 97 -6.88 -2.45 -2.32
CA GLU A 97 -5.89 -3.18 -3.12
C GLU A 97 -4.45 -2.77 -2.76
N ILE A 98 -4.18 -1.48 -2.55
CA ILE A 98 -2.88 -0.99 -2.05
C ILE A 98 -2.55 -1.64 -0.71
N GLY A 99 -3.51 -1.61 0.23
CA GLY A 99 -3.37 -2.21 1.55
C GLY A 99 -3.06 -3.70 1.49
N LEU A 100 -3.73 -4.44 0.60
CA LEU A 100 -3.44 -5.86 0.38
C LEU A 100 -1.98 -6.05 -0.07
N LYS A 101 -1.51 -5.29 -1.07
CA LYS A 101 -0.13 -5.40 -1.58
C LYS A 101 0.93 -5.01 -0.54
N CYS A 102 0.60 -4.16 0.43
CA CYS A 102 1.51 -3.81 1.52
C CYS A 102 2.00 -5.03 2.33
N ILE A 103 1.26 -6.15 2.33
CA ILE A 103 1.64 -7.39 3.04
C ILE A 103 3.07 -7.83 2.73
N SER A 104 3.52 -7.71 1.47
CA SER A 104 4.88 -8.11 1.06
C SER A 104 5.99 -7.31 1.73
N PHE A 105 5.67 -6.14 2.27
CA PHE A 105 6.66 -5.22 2.81
C PHE A 105 6.48 -5.04 4.32
N ASN A 106 5.27 -4.78 4.80
CA ASN A 106 5.01 -4.45 6.21
C ASN A 106 4.41 -5.59 7.06
N GLY A 107 4.06 -6.71 6.42
CA GLY A 107 3.49 -7.89 7.06
C GLY A 107 1.96 -7.88 7.23
N ILE A 108 1.41 -9.08 7.42
CA ILE A 108 -0.03 -9.33 7.51
C ILE A 108 -0.73 -8.56 8.66
N PRO A 109 -0.19 -8.49 9.91
CA PRO A 109 -0.95 -7.93 11.03
C PRO A 109 -1.40 -6.48 10.85
N ARG A 110 -0.53 -5.61 10.29
CA ARG A 110 -0.86 -4.20 10.05
C ARG A 110 -1.93 -4.06 8.97
N THR A 111 -1.86 -4.91 7.95
CA THR A 111 -2.86 -4.98 6.89
C THR A 111 -4.22 -5.43 7.42
N ILE A 112 -4.26 -6.46 8.28
CA ILE A 112 -5.51 -6.90 8.95
C ILE A 112 -6.14 -5.75 9.73
N ASN A 113 -5.36 -5.11 10.61
CA ASN A 113 -5.82 -3.99 11.42
C ASN A 113 -6.43 -2.88 10.57
N CYS A 114 -5.68 -2.47 9.54
CA CYS A 114 -6.05 -1.34 8.71
C CYS A 114 -7.24 -1.64 7.79
N LEU A 115 -7.25 -2.78 7.09
CA LEU A 115 -8.37 -3.15 6.21
C LEU A 115 -9.66 -3.42 7.00
N GLY A 116 -9.56 -4.06 8.18
CA GLY A 116 -10.71 -4.32 9.04
C GLY A 116 -11.36 -3.03 9.53
N ALA A 117 -10.57 -2.11 10.08
CA ALA A 117 -11.07 -0.82 10.54
C ALA A 117 -11.57 0.05 9.37
N PHE A 118 -10.85 0.09 8.25
CA PHE A 118 -11.27 0.85 7.07
C PHE A 118 -12.60 0.33 6.51
N ARG A 119 -12.80 -1.00 6.42
CA ARG A 119 -14.08 -1.59 5.99
C ARG A 119 -15.24 -1.21 6.91
N ALA A 120 -14.99 -1.11 8.21
CA ALA A 120 -15.99 -0.68 9.19
C ALA A 120 -16.35 0.80 9.01
N ASP A 121 -15.36 1.66 8.78
CA ASP A 121 -15.55 3.10 8.53
C ASP A 121 -16.40 3.34 7.26
N LEU A 122 -16.11 2.56 6.20
CA LEU A 122 -16.86 2.59 4.95
C LEU A 122 -18.29 2.05 5.06
N ALA A 123 -18.65 1.27 6.08
CA ALA A 123 -19.95 0.61 6.17
C ALA A 123 -21.13 1.60 6.27
N SER A 124 -20.87 2.84 6.70
CA SER A 124 -21.85 3.92 6.75
C SER A 124 -22.14 4.59 5.40
N GLN A 125 -21.33 4.31 4.37
CA GLN A 125 -21.43 4.97 3.08
C GLN A 125 -22.59 4.37 2.24
N PRO A 126 -23.39 5.18 1.53
CA PRO A 126 -24.50 4.69 0.69
C PRO A 126 -24.11 3.65 -0.37
N TRP A 127 -22.87 3.69 -0.86
CA TRP A 127 -22.33 2.76 -1.86
C TRP A 127 -21.61 1.56 -1.25
N ALA A 128 -21.57 1.40 0.08
CA ALA A 128 -20.80 0.35 0.75
C ALA A 128 -21.19 -1.08 0.35
N GLY A 129 -22.45 -1.28 -0.09
CA GLY A 129 -22.93 -2.57 -0.61
C GLY A 129 -22.37 -2.94 -1.99
N GLN A 130 -21.68 -2.01 -2.66
CA GLN A 130 -21.07 -2.21 -3.98
C GLN A 130 -19.58 -2.59 -3.90
N LEU A 131 -19.00 -2.63 -2.69
CA LEU A 131 -17.63 -3.10 -2.49
C LEU A 131 -17.50 -4.56 -2.95
N GLU A 132 -16.44 -4.89 -3.67
CA GLU A 132 -16.18 -6.25 -4.13
C GLU A 132 -15.85 -7.16 -2.93
N THR A 133 -16.49 -8.32 -2.92
CA THR A 133 -16.40 -9.32 -1.83
C THR A 133 -15.86 -10.66 -2.30
N ARG A 134 -15.76 -10.89 -3.61
CA ARG A 134 -15.25 -12.13 -4.18
C ARG A 134 -13.71 -12.10 -4.26
N PRO A 135 -13.03 -13.19 -3.88
CA PRO A 135 -11.58 -13.27 -4.04
C PRO A 135 -11.19 -13.40 -5.52
N SER A 136 -10.19 -12.62 -5.96
CA SER A 136 -9.65 -12.64 -7.33
C SER A 136 -8.37 -13.46 -7.48
N ARG A 137 -7.81 -13.96 -6.37
CA ARG A 137 -6.46 -14.56 -6.30
C ARG A 137 -6.45 -16.02 -5.81
N THR A 138 -7.60 -16.69 -5.80
CA THR A 138 -7.65 -18.11 -5.46
C THR A 138 -6.82 -18.93 -6.45
N THR A 139 -5.80 -19.60 -5.95
CA THR A 139 -4.94 -20.49 -6.73
C THR A 139 -5.60 -21.85 -6.90
N THR A 140 -5.55 -22.38 -8.11
CA THR A 140 -6.10 -23.68 -8.50
C THR A 140 -5.07 -24.41 -9.38
N PRO A 141 -5.16 -25.74 -9.53
CA PRO A 141 -4.29 -26.48 -10.46
C PRO A 141 -4.30 -25.88 -11.88
N ASP A 142 -5.44 -25.34 -12.33
CA ASP A 142 -5.60 -24.80 -13.67
C ASP A 142 -4.93 -23.44 -13.87
N ASN A 143 -4.84 -22.61 -12.82
CA ASN A 143 -4.33 -21.24 -12.93
C ASN A 143 -2.94 -21.03 -12.33
N ILE A 144 -2.42 -21.97 -11.54
CA ILE A 144 -1.17 -21.78 -10.77
C ILE A 144 0.03 -21.46 -11.68
N ALA A 145 0.14 -22.11 -12.84
CA ALA A 145 1.19 -21.84 -13.81
C ALA A 145 1.12 -20.39 -14.35
N ALA A 146 -0.08 -19.86 -14.57
CA ALA A 146 -0.27 -18.48 -15.01
C ALA A 146 0.07 -17.47 -13.90
N VAL A 147 -0.27 -17.79 -12.63
CA VAL A 147 0.10 -16.97 -11.46
C VAL A 147 1.61 -16.89 -11.32
N HIS A 148 2.32 -18.03 -11.43
CA HIS A 148 3.78 -18.05 -11.38
C HIS A 148 4.42 -17.26 -12.52
N ARG A 149 3.90 -17.39 -13.75
CA ARG A 149 4.38 -16.65 -14.92
C ARG A 149 4.28 -15.13 -14.71
N ARG A 150 3.10 -14.63 -14.33
CA ARG A 150 2.92 -13.19 -14.05
C ARG A 150 3.85 -12.69 -12.94
N GLY A 151 4.09 -13.50 -11.91
CA GLY A 151 5.06 -13.18 -10.86
C GLY A 151 6.49 -13.06 -11.37
N ARG A 152 6.92 -13.99 -12.23
CA ARG A 152 8.23 -13.97 -12.91
C ARG A 152 8.36 -12.78 -13.85
N ASP A 153 7.33 -12.48 -14.64
CA ASP A 153 7.32 -11.35 -15.55
C ASP A 153 7.43 -10.01 -14.79
N LEU A 154 6.69 -9.89 -13.67
CA LEU A 154 6.79 -8.74 -12.76
C LEU A 154 8.20 -8.62 -12.15
N TRP A 155 8.75 -9.71 -11.63
CA TRP A 155 10.11 -9.74 -11.06
C TRP A 155 11.16 -9.29 -12.08
N HIS A 156 11.11 -9.87 -13.28
CA HIS A 156 11.99 -9.51 -14.38
C HIS A 156 11.85 -8.03 -14.75
N SER A 157 10.62 -7.54 -14.91
CA SER A 157 10.38 -6.13 -15.21
C SER A 157 10.93 -5.18 -14.13
N VAL A 158 10.95 -5.58 -12.86
CA VAL A 158 11.51 -4.76 -11.77
C VAL A 158 13.03 -4.76 -11.77
N TYR A 159 13.67 -5.92 -11.92
CA TYR A 159 15.09 -6.07 -11.61
C TYR A 159 16.00 -6.29 -12.82
N THR A 160 15.46 -6.41 -14.04
CA THR A 160 16.27 -6.61 -15.25
C THR A 160 17.35 -5.51 -15.43
N PRO A 161 18.58 -5.89 -15.83
CA PRO A 161 19.06 -7.23 -16.17
C PRO A 161 19.68 -8.01 -14.99
N LEU A 162 19.42 -7.59 -13.75
CA LEU A 162 20.02 -8.16 -12.54
C LEU A 162 19.13 -9.18 -11.83
N ASP A 163 17.96 -9.49 -12.38
CA ASP A 163 16.92 -10.32 -11.77
C ASP A 163 17.40 -11.73 -11.44
N GLU A 164 18.06 -12.43 -12.37
CA GLU A 164 18.61 -13.77 -12.13
C GLU A 164 19.76 -13.75 -11.11
N LYS A 165 20.62 -12.73 -11.19
CA LYS A 165 21.74 -12.55 -10.25
C LYS A 165 21.23 -12.28 -8.83
N LEU A 166 20.18 -11.46 -8.71
CA LEU A 166 19.53 -11.18 -7.43
C LEU A 166 18.89 -12.45 -6.86
N GLU A 167 18.20 -13.24 -7.69
CA GLU A 167 17.62 -14.52 -7.30
C GLU A 167 18.69 -15.49 -6.77
N ALA A 168 19.81 -15.65 -7.48
CA ALA A 168 20.93 -16.47 -7.04
C ALA A 168 21.52 -16.00 -5.70
N ARG A 169 21.69 -14.69 -5.51
CA ARG A 169 22.15 -14.12 -4.22
C ARG A 169 21.19 -14.36 -3.06
N LEU A 170 19.88 -14.32 -3.33
CA LEU A 170 18.87 -14.64 -2.32
C LEU A 170 18.92 -16.14 -1.96
N ALA A 171 19.10 -17.02 -2.95
CA ALA A 171 19.25 -18.46 -2.74
C ALA A 171 20.51 -18.81 -1.92
N GLU A 172 21.61 -18.07 -2.09
CA GLU A 172 22.83 -18.22 -1.25
C GLU A 172 22.54 -17.98 0.23
N SER A 173 21.61 -17.06 0.56
CA SER A 173 21.21 -16.79 1.95
C SER A 173 20.28 -17.87 2.49
N HIS A 174 19.32 -18.32 1.68
CA HIS A 174 18.47 -19.47 1.95
C HIS A 174 17.79 -19.94 0.64
N PRO A 175 17.80 -21.25 0.30
CA PRO A 175 17.28 -21.73 -0.98
C PRO A 175 15.78 -21.44 -1.18
N ASP A 176 14.98 -21.47 -0.10
CA ASP A 176 13.54 -21.19 -0.18
C ASP A 176 13.19 -19.68 -0.22
N LEU A 177 14.16 -18.79 0.02
CA LEU A 177 13.90 -17.34 0.03
C LEU A 177 13.34 -16.84 -1.32
N PRO A 178 13.98 -17.09 -2.48
CA PRO A 178 13.41 -16.73 -3.77
C PRO A 178 12.11 -17.50 -4.08
N VAL A 179 11.95 -18.73 -3.59
CA VAL A 179 10.72 -19.52 -3.76
C VAL A 179 9.52 -18.79 -3.15
N HIS A 180 9.65 -18.28 -1.92
CA HIS A 180 8.57 -17.54 -1.27
C HIS A 180 8.40 -16.13 -1.85
N ILE A 181 9.49 -15.43 -2.18
CA ILE A 181 9.41 -14.11 -2.82
C ILE A 181 8.62 -14.22 -4.13
N LEU A 182 8.95 -15.18 -5.00
CA LEU A 182 8.27 -15.34 -6.29
C LEU A 182 6.89 -15.99 -6.16
N GLY A 183 6.84 -17.13 -5.47
CA GLY A 183 5.67 -18.00 -5.40
C GLY A 183 4.61 -17.57 -4.38
N SER A 184 4.94 -16.72 -3.40
CA SER A 184 3.99 -16.21 -2.40
C SER A 184 3.71 -14.71 -2.53
N HIS A 185 4.71 -13.91 -2.96
CA HIS A 185 4.57 -12.46 -3.04
C HIS A 185 4.40 -11.95 -4.47
N TYR A 186 5.36 -12.16 -5.37
CA TYR A 186 5.32 -11.57 -6.71
C TYR A 186 4.17 -12.10 -7.56
N GLY A 187 3.96 -13.42 -7.59
CA GLY A 187 2.86 -14.02 -8.34
C GLY A 187 1.50 -13.77 -7.69
N PRO A 188 1.21 -14.36 -6.52
CA PRO A 188 -0.14 -14.33 -5.95
C PRO A 188 -0.60 -12.96 -5.45
N LEU A 189 0.31 -12.08 -5.03
CA LEU A 189 -0.03 -10.86 -4.31
C LEU A 189 0.28 -9.58 -5.09
N LEU A 190 1.53 -9.38 -5.51
CA LEU A 190 1.99 -8.13 -6.12
C LEU A 190 1.60 -8.00 -7.59
N SER A 191 1.57 -9.10 -8.35
CA SER A 191 1.01 -9.07 -9.70
C SER A 191 -0.50 -8.89 -9.64
N ASP A 192 -1.05 -8.07 -10.53
CA ASP A 192 -2.50 -7.93 -10.63
C ASP A 192 -3.09 -9.22 -11.21
N PRO A 193 -4.24 -9.69 -10.68
CA PRO A 193 -4.96 -10.78 -11.31
C PRO A 193 -5.56 -10.32 -12.64
N PRO A 194 -5.86 -11.27 -13.56
CA PRO A 194 -6.48 -10.96 -14.85
C PRO A 194 -7.78 -10.14 -14.68
N GLN A 195 -8.13 -9.33 -15.68
CA GLN A 195 -9.28 -8.42 -15.62
C GLN A 195 -10.59 -9.15 -15.31
N GLU A 196 -10.78 -10.33 -15.90
CA GLU A 196 -11.94 -11.21 -15.70
C GLU A 196 -12.06 -11.74 -14.26
N ALA A 197 -10.95 -11.84 -13.53
CA ALA A 197 -10.93 -12.32 -12.15
C ALA A 197 -11.14 -11.19 -11.12
N LYS A 198 -10.88 -9.93 -11.48
CA LYS A 198 -10.91 -8.78 -10.55
C LYS A 198 -12.32 -8.39 -10.11
N GLY A 199 -13.32 -8.53 -10.97
CA GLY A 199 -14.65 -7.99 -10.69
C GLY A 199 -14.59 -6.49 -10.42
N GLY A 200 -15.05 -6.05 -9.25
CA GLY A 200 -14.99 -4.65 -8.81
C GLY A 200 -13.66 -4.21 -8.17
N LEU A 201 -12.69 -5.11 -7.97
CA LEU A 201 -11.41 -4.75 -7.38
C LEU A 201 -10.61 -3.82 -8.29
N ALA A 202 -9.94 -2.84 -7.67
CA ALA A 202 -8.99 -2.00 -8.38
C ALA A 202 -7.75 -2.81 -8.82
N ALA A 203 -7.07 -2.29 -9.84
CA ALA A 203 -5.70 -2.69 -10.18
C ALA A 203 -4.73 -1.59 -9.74
N VAL A 204 -3.61 -1.97 -9.16
CA VAL A 204 -2.53 -1.02 -8.86
C VAL A 204 -1.59 -0.92 -10.06
N GLY A 205 -1.34 -2.01 -10.79
CA GLY A 205 -0.43 -2.04 -11.92
C GLY A 205 1.04 -2.09 -11.50
N ARG A 206 1.92 -2.30 -12.47
CA ARG A 206 3.37 -2.43 -12.35
C ARG A 206 4.02 -1.20 -11.77
N ASN A 207 3.70 -0.01 -12.28
CA ASN A 207 4.34 1.24 -11.87
C ASN A 207 3.97 1.61 -10.43
N LEU A 208 2.68 1.65 -10.11
CA LEU A 208 2.23 2.00 -8.75
C LEU A 208 2.56 0.89 -7.74
N THR A 209 2.77 -0.37 -8.17
CA THR A 209 3.29 -1.41 -7.27
C THR A 209 4.72 -1.09 -6.80
N SER A 210 5.56 -0.48 -7.66
CA SER A 210 6.84 0.09 -7.20
C SER A 210 6.64 1.23 -6.21
N VAL A 211 5.64 2.10 -6.42
CA VAL A 211 5.32 3.19 -5.47
C VAL A 211 4.86 2.64 -4.12
N VAL A 212 4.03 1.59 -4.09
CA VAL A 212 3.65 0.88 -2.85
C VAL A 212 4.91 0.37 -2.13
N ALA A 213 5.80 -0.30 -2.86
CA ALA A 213 7.04 -0.83 -2.29
C ALA A 213 7.92 0.27 -1.69
N ILE A 214 8.19 1.35 -2.45
CA ILE A 214 9.00 2.49 -1.99
C ILE A 214 8.39 3.09 -0.72
N ALA A 215 7.09 3.36 -0.73
CA ALA A 215 6.40 3.99 0.41
C ALA A 215 6.39 3.09 1.65
N CYS A 216 6.10 1.79 1.49
CA CYS A 216 6.12 0.85 2.61
C CYS A 216 7.53 0.71 3.21
N LEU A 217 8.53 0.47 2.37
CA LEU A 217 9.90 0.24 2.81
C LEU A 217 10.51 1.51 3.44
N ARG A 218 10.21 2.68 2.89
CA ARG A 218 10.64 3.96 3.47
C ARG A 218 10.00 4.20 4.84
N ALA A 219 8.69 3.98 4.98
CA ALA A 219 7.99 4.14 6.25
C ALA A 219 8.39 3.09 7.32
N GLN A 220 8.77 1.88 6.89
CA GLN A 220 9.21 0.81 7.78
C GLN A 220 10.62 1.05 8.36
N THR A 221 11.48 1.77 7.64
CA THR A 221 12.89 2.03 7.97
C THR A 221 13.77 0.76 7.97
N GLY A 222 15.10 0.93 8.05
CA GLY A 222 16.05 -0.19 8.18
C GLY A 222 16.30 -1.04 6.93
N VAL A 223 15.67 -0.69 5.80
CA VAL A 223 15.67 -1.47 4.54
C VAL A 223 16.09 -0.61 3.33
N GLY A 224 17.09 0.26 3.52
CA GLY A 224 17.58 1.20 2.51
C GLY A 224 17.93 0.58 1.15
N PRO A 225 18.65 -0.57 1.09
CA PRO A 225 18.91 -1.25 -0.18
C PRO A 225 17.64 -1.62 -0.95
N GLN A 226 16.59 -2.07 -0.26
CA GLN A 226 15.32 -2.43 -0.87
C GLN A 226 14.58 -1.21 -1.41
N VAL A 227 14.61 -0.07 -0.68
CA VAL A 227 14.08 1.21 -1.18
C VAL A 227 14.77 1.60 -2.48
N LEU A 228 16.10 1.54 -2.51
CA LEU A 228 16.91 1.84 -3.69
C LEU A 228 16.52 0.95 -4.88
N SER A 229 16.39 -0.36 -4.65
CA SER A 229 16.01 -1.30 -5.70
C SER A 229 14.63 -0.99 -6.29
N HIS A 230 13.65 -0.60 -5.49
CA HIS A 230 12.31 -0.27 -5.99
C HIS A 230 12.22 1.12 -6.65
N VAL A 231 13.06 2.08 -6.26
CA VAL A 231 13.25 3.34 -7.01
C VAL A 231 13.78 3.05 -8.42
N PHE A 232 14.82 2.23 -8.54
CA PHE A 232 15.28 1.78 -9.85
C PHE A 232 14.21 0.98 -10.60
N GLY A 233 13.46 0.14 -9.90
CA GLY A 233 12.34 -0.60 -10.48
C GLY A 233 11.23 0.28 -11.04
N LEU A 234 10.93 1.43 -10.43
CA LEU A 234 9.99 2.42 -10.98
C LEU A 234 10.54 3.02 -12.27
N ARG A 235 11.80 3.47 -12.25
CA ARG A 235 12.48 4.04 -13.43
C ARG A 235 12.56 3.05 -14.57
N LYS A 236 12.82 1.78 -14.26
CA LYS A 236 12.91 0.69 -15.23
C LYS A 236 11.59 0.51 -16.02
N ALA A 237 10.45 0.68 -15.37
CA ALA A 237 9.15 0.60 -16.04
C ALA A 237 8.94 1.73 -17.07
N ILE A 238 9.61 2.88 -16.89
CA ILE A 238 9.62 3.96 -17.88
C ILE A 238 10.51 3.60 -19.07
N GLU A 239 11.74 3.14 -18.80
CA GLU A 239 12.69 2.70 -19.83
C GLU A 239 12.11 1.58 -20.71
N GLN A 240 11.30 0.69 -20.12
CA GLN A 240 10.61 -0.39 -20.82
C GLN A 240 9.35 0.07 -21.58
N GLY A 241 8.87 1.29 -21.37
CA GLY A 241 7.63 1.80 -21.96
C GLY A 241 6.33 1.27 -21.32
N VAL A 242 6.41 0.39 -20.30
CA VAL A 242 5.25 -0.30 -19.69
C VAL A 242 4.20 0.66 -19.15
N HIS A 243 4.61 1.82 -18.63
CA HIS A 243 3.68 2.87 -18.18
C HIS A 243 2.70 3.35 -19.27
N ARG A 244 3.07 3.26 -20.55
CA ARG A 244 2.20 3.67 -21.67
C ARG A 244 1.13 2.63 -21.99
N ASP A 245 1.36 1.37 -21.63
CA ASP A 245 0.38 0.29 -21.76
C ASP A 245 -0.58 0.26 -20.57
N GLU A 246 -0.14 0.74 -19.39
CA GLU A 246 -0.92 0.71 -18.15
C GLU A 246 -1.85 1.91 -17.97
N PHE A 247 -1.51 3.05 -18.57
CA PHE A 247 -2.16 4.33 -18.32
C PHE A 247 -2.50 5.06 -19.61
N GLU A 248 -3.62 5.79 -19.58
CA GLU A 248 -3.95 6.77 -20.62
C GLU A 248 -2.86 7.86 -20.70
N ALA A 249 -2.70 8.49 -21.86
CA ALA A 249 -1.57 9.37 -22.17
C ALA A 249 -1.23 10.39 -21.07
N ALA A 250 -2.21 11.09 -20.51
CA ALA A 250 -1.97 12.09 -19.47
C ALA A 250 -1.46 11.49 -18.14
N GLU A 251 -1.93 10.29 -17.78
CA GLU A 251 -1.46 9.59 -16.58
C GLU A 251 -0.13 8.89 -16.83
N ALA A 252 0.11 8.37 -18.04
CA ALA A 252 1.41 7.85 -18.45
C ALA A 252 2.51 8.94 -18.34
N ASP A 253 2.25 10.14 -18.86
CA ASP A 253 3.16 11.29 -18.75
C ASP A 253 3.44 11.65 -17.27
N ALA A 254 2.42 11.53 -16.42
CA ALA A 254 2.54 11.83 -15.00
C ALA A 254 3.43 10.80 -14.27
N ILE A 255 3.29 9.52 -14.63
CA ILE A 255 4.13 8.43 -14.12
C ILE A 255 5.57 8.55 -14.62
N GLU A 256 5.78 8.97 -15.87
CA GLU A 256 7.10 9.28 -16.41
C GLU A 256 7.78 10.42 -15.62
N ARG A 257 7.06 11.51 -15.33
CA ARG A 257 7.56 12.60 -14.46
C ARG A 257 7.86 12.13 -13.04
N LEU A 258 6.97 11.30 -12.47
CA LEU A 258 7.15 10.78 -11.11
C LEU A 258 8.42 9.92 -10.97
N ALA A 259 8.81 9.23 -12.04
CA ALA A 259 10.02 8.41 -12.06
C ALA A 259 11.32 9.21 -12.19
N SER A 260 11.27 10.54 -12.36
CA SER A 260 12.49 11.37 -12.33
C SER A 260 13.15 11.37 -10.94
N ASP A 261 14.37 11.91 -10.84
CA ASP A 261 15.04 12.08 -9.54
C ASP A 261 14.21 12.98 -8.60
N GLU A 262 13.65 14.08 -9.11
CA GLU A 262 12.79 14.99 -8.36
C GLU A 262 11.46 14.34 -7.96
N GLY A 263 10.88 13.50 -8.83
CA GLY A 263 9.68 12.73 -8.53
C GLY A 263 9.92 11.68 -7.44
N CYS A 264 11.03 10.94 -7.53
CA CYS A 264 11.43 9.97 -6.51
C CYS A 264 11.76 10.65 -5.17
N GLN A 265 12.45 11.79 -5.19
CA GLN A 265 12.69 12.60 -3.99
C GLN A 265 11.36 13.06 -3.37
N TRP A 266 10.39 13.45 -4.19
CA TRP A 266 9.06 13.83 -3.71
C TRP A 266 8.31 12.65 -3.08
N ILE A 267 8.37 11.44 -3.64
CA ILE A 267 7.80 10.24 -3.01
C ILE A 267 8.41 10.05 -1.61
N LEU A 268 9.73 10.04 -1.49
CA LEU A 268 10.43 9.78 -0.24
C LEU A 268 10.11 10.83 0.83
N THR A 269 10.18 12.12 0.48
CA THR A 269 9.90 13.21 1.42
C THR A 269 8.42 13.29 1.80
N SER A 270 7.49 12.90 0.92
CA SER A 270 6.07 12.78 1.25
C SER A 270 5.81 11.67 2.26
N VAL A 271 6.47 10.52 2.10
CA VAL A 271 6.40 9.41 3.05
C VAL A 271 7.00 9.81 4.41
N ASP A 272 8.09 10.56 4.41
CA ASP A 272 8.71 11.07 5.65
C ASP A 272 7.74 11.99 6.41
N ARG A 273 7.06 12.92 5.72
CA ARG A 273 6.05 13.83 6.33
C ARG A 273 4.89 13.07 6.97
N ILE A 274 4.40 12.02 6.32
CA ILE A 274 3.34 11.15 6.87
C ILE A 274 3.88 10.39 8.09
N SER A 275 5.09 9.85 7.98
CA SER A 275 5.75 9.07 9.03
C SER A 275 6.04 9.90 10.27
N GLU A 276 6.48 11.13 10.12
CA GLU A 276 6.71 12.07 11.21
C GLU A 276 5.40 12.38 11.95
N ALA A 277 4.33 12.71 11.22
CA ALA A 277 3.05 13.06 11.83
C ALA A 277 2.43 11.89 12.61
N ILE A 278 2.41 10.69 12.03
CA ILE A 278 1.85 9.50 12.67
C ILE A 278 2.80 8.99 13.78
N GLY A 279 4.11 8.98 13.53
CA GLY A 279 5.13 8.56 14.48
C GLY A 279 5.16 9.40 15.75
N ALA A 280 5.04 10.73 15.64
CA ALA A 280 4.95 11.64 16.79
C ALA A 280 3.71 11.37 17.66
N SER A 281 2.64 10.84 17.06
CA SER A 281 1.38 10.56 17.77
C SER A 281 1.47 9.34 18.70
N PHE A 282 2.45 8.45 18.53
CA PHE A 282 2.74 7.36 19.47
C PHE A 282 3.35 7.83 20.80
N GLY A 283 3.96 9.03 20.81
CA GLY A 283 4.60 9.60 21.99
C GLY A 283 3.64 10.38 22.91
N GLN A 284 2.39 10.61 22.48
CA GLN A 284 1.41 11.34 23.28
C GLN A 284 0.47 10.37 23.99
N PRO A 285 0.27 10.50 25.31
CA PRO A 285 -0.72 9.69 26.02
C PRO A 285 -2.10 9.99 25.44
N LEU A 286 -2.79 8.93 24.98
CA LEU A 286 -4.20 9.00 24.59
C LEU A 286 -4.99 9.53 25.78
N LYS A 287 -5.71 10.65 25.60
CA LYS A 287 -6.74 11.05 26.57
C LYS A 287 -7.75 9.90 26.63
N SER A 288 -7.90 9.33 27.82
CA SER A 288 -8.69 8.14 28.06
C SER A 288 -10.18 8.44 27.94
N ASP A 289 -10.73 8.30 26.74
CA ASP A 289 -12.18 8.22 26.56
C ASP A 289 -12.58 6.76 26.37
N ASN A 290 -13.18 6.22 27.45
CA ASN A 290 -13.95 4.98 27.55
C ASN A 290 -13.37 3.75 26.85
N ALA A 291 -12.42 3.10 27.51
CA ALA A 291 -12.08 1.69 27.29
C ALA A 291 -13.23 0.77 27.75
N GLN A 292 -14.32 0.70 26.98
CA GLN A 292 -15.11 -0.53 26.94
C GLN A 292 -14.37 -1.51 26.05
N ALA A 293 -13.68 -2.44 26.70
CA ALA A 293 -13.05 -3.59 26.09
C ALA A 293 -14.09 -4.34 25.23
N ARG A 294 -14.06 -4.13 23.92
CA ARG A 294 -14.68 -5.04 22.97
C ARG A 294 -13.82 -6.29 22.92
N GLU A 295 -14.30 -7.36 23.52
CA GLU A 295 -13.78 -8.71 23.30
C GLU A 295 -13.86 -9.03 21.80
N SER A 296 -12.71 -8.95 21.13
CA SER A 296 -12.57 -9.48 19.78
C SER A 296 -12.48 -11.00 19.89
N LYS A 297 -13.59 -11.69 19.56
CA LYS A 297 -13.57 -13.13 19.27
C LYS A 297 -13.12 -13.31 17.83
N LEU A 298 -11.82 -13.55 17.67
CA LEU A 298 -11.24 -14.36 16.60
C LEU A 298 -10.20 -15.27 17.26
#